data_AF-A0A142LHS7-F1
#
_entry.id   AF-A0A142LHS7-F1
#
_cell.length_a   1.000
_cell.length_b   1.000
_cell.length_c   1.000
_cell.angle_alpha   90.00
_cell.angle_beta   90.00
_cell.angle_gamma   90.00
#
_symmetry.space_group_name_H-M   'P 1'
#
loop_
_entity.id
_entity.type
_entity.pdbx_description
1 polymer ?
#
loop_
_entity_poly.entity_id
_entity_poly.type
_entity_poly.pdbx_seq_one_letter_code
_entity_poly.pdbx_strand_id
1 'polypeptide(L)'
;MFLLVAPDTNVRLVGAPTIAVLCILSYVSLVALHEQREYSELTLRGKCLSFAVILAITILFQGLIFVAGVFLVGLDESTLLRPFWGNASFDAAQILSMVLSACLVAPILEEIFCRGLVLRFLLTKTGPLVAIGLQAAVFLLMHAIVLFDAQASRFVQLFLTGVFFGVLFYKSGSLVLAIVVHSAWNFVTILLILALASMPTVAANELSLDEQKIANSIRSVECIALAIGSIFLWKYEFKGME
;
A
#
# COMPACT_ATOMS: atom_id res chain seq x y z
N MET A 1 4.33 -9.61 11.05
CA MET A 1 3.22 -9.42 12.01
C MET A 1 3.69 -9.47 13.47
N PHE A 2 4.53 -10.42 13.90
CA PHE A 2 4.98 -10.55 15.31
C PHE A 2 5.65 -9.29 15.94
N LEU A 3 6.39 -8.49 15.16
CA LEU A 3 7.03 -7.25 15.64
C LEU A 3 6.13 -6.00 15.54
N LEU A 4 5.11 -6.00 14.68
CA LEU A 4 4.08 -4.93 14.66
C LEU A 4 3.27 -4.91 15.97
N VAL A 5 3.21 -6.04 16.67
CA VAL A 5 2.48 -6.24 17.95
C VAL A 5 3.45 -6.34 19.14
N ALA A 6 4.75 -6.12 18.94
CA ALA A 6 5.69 -6.10 20.06
C ALA A 6 5.30 -4.95 21.02
N PRO A 7 5.13 -5.22 22.33
CA PRO A 7 4.67 -4.20 23.27
C PRO A 7 5.70 -3.08 23.44
N ASP A 8 6.98 -3.39 23.28
CA ASP A 8 8.08 -2.43 23.44
C ASP A 8 8.38 -1.68 22.13
N THR A 9 8.32 -0.35 22.17
CA THR A 9 8.61 0.54 21.04
C THR A 9 10.08 0.47 20.61
N ASN A 10 11.04 0.33 21.53
CA ASN A 10 12.46 0.22 21.19
C ASN A 10 12.76 -1.08 20.43
N VAL A 11 12.12 -2.17 20.84
CA VAL A 11 12.21 -3.46 20.14
C VAL A 11 11.67 -3.32 18.71
N ARG A 12 10.61 -2.55 18.50
CA ARG A 12 10.07 -2.24 17.17
C ARG A 12 11.02 -1.38 16.33
N LEU A 13 11.59 -0.33 16.91
CA LEU A 13 12.51 0.58 16.24
C LEU A 13 13.77 -0.12 15.73
N VAL A 14 14.34 -1.04 16.52
CA VAL A 14 15.52 -1.82 16.11
C VAL A 14 15.12 -2.98 15.20
N GLY A 15 14.03 -3.69 15.53
CA GLY A 15 13.60 -4.89 14.80
C GLY A 15 13.11 -4.60 13.39
N ALA A 16 12.47 -3.46 13.15
CA ALA A 16 11.93 -3.09 11.84
C ALA A 16 12.99 -3.05 10.72
N PRO A 17 14.07 -2.24 10.80
CA PRO A 17 15.11 -2.23 9.77
C PRO A 17 15.81 -3.59 9.65
N THR A 18 16.00 -4.31 10.76
CA THR A 18 16.59 -5.66 10.73
C THR A 18 15.72 -6.63 9.92
N ILE A 19 14.40 -6.65 10.12
CA ILE A 19 13.48 -7.48 9.32
C ILE A 19 13.55 -7.09 7.86
N ALA A 20 13.48 -5.79 7.54
CA ALA A 20 13.52 -5.31 6.16
C ALA A 20 14.77 -5.82 5.43
N VAL A 21 15.95 -5.72 6.07
CA VAL A 21 17.21 -6.24 5.55
C VAL A 21 17.16 -7.76 5.40
N LEU A 22 16.73 -8.49 6.42
CA LEU A 22 16.63 -9.95 6.37
C LEU A 22 15.68 -10.43 5.28
N CYS A 23 14.58 -9.74 5.02
CA CYS A 23 13.65 -10.06 3.95
C CYS A 23 14.28 -9.88 2.57
N ILE A 24 14.98 -8.77 2.35
CA ILE A 24 15.69 -8.52 1.09
C ILE A 24 16.79 -9.58 0.91
N LEU A 25 17.60 -9.85 1.94
CA LEU A 25 18.66 -10.86 1.88
C LEU A 25 18.09 -12.25 1.62
N SER A 26 17.01 -12.64 2.30
CA SER A 26 16.34 -13.93 2.08
C SER A 26 15.83 -14.07 0.65
N TYR A 27 15.25 -13.01 0.09
CA TYR A 27 14.83 -13.00 -1.31
C TYR A 27 16.03 -13.10 -2.26
N VAL A 28 17.10 -12.34 -2.04
CA VAL A 28 18.32 -12.42 -2.85
C VAL A 28 18.94 -13.81 -2.78
N SER A 29 19.01 -14.41 -1.58
CA SER A 29 19.52 -15.77 -1.40
C SER A 29 18.65 -16.80 -2.12
N LEU A 30 17.31 -16.69 -2.03
CA LEU A 30 16.40 -17.56 -2.77
C LEU A 30 16.64 -17.47 -4.28
N VAL A 31 16.70 -16.25 -4.82
CA VAL A 31 16.89 -16.01 -6.25
C VAL A 31 18.26 -16.48 -6.72
N ALA A 32 19.32 -16.18 -5.97
CA ALA A 32 20.68 -16.54 -6.34
C ALA A 32 20.95 -18.05 -6.22
N LEU A 33 20.45 -18.70 -5.17
CA LEU A 33 20.76 -20.11 -4.89
C LEU A 33 19.80 -21.09 -5.56
N HIS A 34 18.51 -20.75 -5.65
CA HIS A 34 17.49 -21.66 -6.18
C HIS A 34 17.04 -21.29 -7.60
N GLU A 35 16.87 -20.00 -7.91
CA GLU A 35 16.42 -19.58 -9.24
C GLU A 35 17.59 -19.36 -10.22
N GLN A 36 18.82 -19.23 -9.72
CA GLN A 36 20.06 -19.03 -10.50
C GLN A 36 19.96 -17.93 -11.56
N ARG A 37 19.27 -16.84 -11.24
CA ARG A 37 19.10 -15.68 -12.12
C ARG A 37 19.60 -14.40 -11.45
N GLU A 38 19.79 -13.36 -12.25
CA GLU A 38 20.06 -12.03 -11.72
C GLU A 38 18.80 -11.44 -11.04
N TYR A 39 19.02 -10.73 -9.94
CA TYR A 39 18.01 -9.98 -9.19
C TYR A 39 17.85 -8.54 -9.74
N SER A 40 17.74 -8.42 -11.07
CA SER A 40 17.69 -7.13 -11.78
C SER A 40 16.49 -6.27 -11.36
N GLU A 41 15.42 -6.87 -10.84
CA GLU A 41 14.25 -6.18 -10.30
C GLU A 41 14.52 -5.38 -9.02
N LEU A 42 15.63 -5.65 -8.33
CA LEU A 42 16.09 -4.86 -7.18
C LEU A 42 16.95 -3.66 -7.59
N THR A 43 17.10 -3.39 -8.90
CA THR A 43 17.90 -2.28 -9.40
C THR A 43 17.04 -1.12 -9.91
N LEU A 44 17.62 0.08 -9.90
CA LEU A 44 16.98 1.33 -10.37
C LEU A 44 17.30 1.65 -11.85
N ARG A 45 17.87 0.71 -12.60
CA ARG A 45 18.57 1.03 -13.86
C ARG A 45 17.63 1.56 -14.94
N GLY A 46 17.86 2.80 -15.39
CA GLY A 46 17.29 3.38 -16.61
C GLY A 46 15.84 3.90 -16.53
N LYS A 47 15.21 3.96 -15.34
CA LYS A 47 13.76 4.23 -15.20
C LYS A 47 13.41 5.41 -14.29
N CYS A 48 14.39 6.24 -13.91
CA CYS A 48 14.23 7.27 -12.87
C CYS A 48 13.13 8.30 -13.17
N LEU A 49 12.92 8.68 -14.43
CA LEU A 49 11.88 9.66 -14.80
C LEU A 49 10.47 9.06 -14.64
N SER A 50 10.21 7.87 -15.17
CA SER A 50 8.94 7.16 -14.97
C SER A 50 8.68 6.90 -13.48
N PHE A 51 9.71 6.58 -12.71
CA PHE A 51 9.59 6.40 -11.25
C PHE A 51 9.12 7.68 -10.58
N ALA A 52 9.75 8.81 -10.88
CA ALA A 52 9.39 10.10 -10.30
C ALA A 52 7.97 10.54 -10.69
N VAL A 53 7.57 10.31 -11.94
CA VAL A 53 6.22 10.66 -12.42
C VAL A 53 5.16 9.78 -11.75
N ILE A 54 5.34 8.46 -11.72
CA ILE A 54 4.39 7.53 -11.06
C ILE A 54 4.28 7.85 -9.58
N LEU A 55 5.41 8.11 -8.91
CA LEU A 55 5.46 8.48 -7.51
C LEU A 55 4.73 9.81 -7.26
N ALA A 56 4.99 10.84 -8.07
CA ALA A 56 4.34 12.13 -7.94
C ALA A 56 2.83 12.05 -8.17
N ILE A 57 2.39 11.32 -9.21
CA ILE A 57 0.97 11.10 -9.48
C ILE A 57 0.32 10.36 -8.31
N THR A 58 0.97 9.33 -7.76
CA THR A 58 0.45 8.57 -6.62
C THR A 58 0.28 9.46 -5.38
N ILE A 59 1.29 10.27 -5.05
CA ILE A 59 1.24 11.19 -3.90
C ILE A 59 0.17 12.25 -4.09
N LEU A 60 0.11 12.89 -5.27
CA LEU A 60 -0.88 13.93 -5.57
C LEU A 60 -2.30 13.36 -5.55
N PHE A 61 -2.49 12.18 -6.12
CA PHE A 61 -3.78 11.50 -6.15
C PHE A 61 -4.26 11.14 -4.73
N GLN A 62 -3.38 10.55 -3.92
CA GLN A 62 -3.70 10.19 -2.54
C GLN A 62 -3.99 11.43 -1.68
N GLY A 63 -3.21 12.51 -1.87
CA GLY A 63 -3.46 13.79 -1.21
C GLY A 63 -4.80 14.42 -1.62
N LEU A 64 -5.18 14.33 -2.91
CA LEU A 64 -6.44 14.88 -3.40
C LEU A 64 -7.66 14.09 -2.89
N ILE A 65 -7.62 12.76 -2.89
CA ILE A 65 -8.68 11.93 -2.30
C ILE A 65 -8.90 12.31 -0.84
N PHE A 66 -7.80 12.47 -0.11
CA PHE A 66 -7.87 12.82 1.29
C PHE A 66 -8.47 14.20 1.51
N VAL A 67 -7.98 15.24 0.82
CA VAL A 67 -8.54 16.59 0.90
C VAL A 67 -10.02 16.59 0.52
N ALA A 68 -10.41 15.85 -0.52
CA ALA A 68 -11.81 15.68 -0.87
C ALA A 68 -12.61 15.01 0.26
N GLY A 69 -12.03 14.01 0.94
CA GLY A 69 -12.63 13.33 2.10
C GLY A 69 -12.83 14.21 3.32
N VAL A 70 -11.85 15.04 3.64
CA VAL A 70 -11.90 15.98 4.78
C VAL A 70 -12.90 17.11 4.48
N PHE A 71 -12.74 17.77 3.33
CA PHE A 71 -13.41 19.04 3.05
C PHE A 71 -14.80 18.90 2.41
N LEU A 72 -15.07 17.86 1.62
CA LEU A 72 -16.38 17.72 0.95
C LEU A 72 -17.42 16.99 1.81
N VAL A 73 -16.98 16.27 2.84
CA VAL A 73 -17.87 15.36 3.58
C VAL A 73 -18.20 15.89 4.97
N GLY A 74 -17.37 16.76 5.53
CA GLY A 74 -17.59 17.25 6.89
C GLY A 74 -17.67 16.12 7.92
N LEU A 75 -17.03 14.98 7.64
CA LEU A 75 -16.92 13.89 8.60
C LEU A 75 -16.29 14.47 9.86
N ASP A 76 -16.91 14.21 11.00
CA ASP A 76 -16.16 14.24 12.24
C ASP A 76 -15.16 13.08 12.16
N GLU A 77 -13.96 13.42 11.70
CA GLU A 77 -12.88 12.51 11.32
C GLU A 77 -12.36 11.66 12.49
N SER A 78 -12.67 12.05 13.72
CA SER A 78 -12.49 11.19 14.88
C SER A 78 -13.27 9.87 14.72
N THR A 79 -14.42 9.85 14.05
CA THR A 79 -15.30 8.68 13.96
C THR A 79 -14.77 7.57 13.04
N LEU A 80 -14.04 7.91 11.96
CA LEU A 80 -13.52 6.92 11.01
C LEU A 80 -12.24 6.20 11.48
N LEU A 81 -11.43 6.87 12.31
CA LEU A 81 -10.11 6.38 12.71
C LEU A 81 -10.03 6.00 14.21
N ARG A 82 -10.97 6.47 15.05
CA ARG A 82 -11.05 6.11 16.48
C ARG A 82 -11.29 4.64 16.78
N PRO A 83 -12.03 3.83 15.98
CA PRO A 83 -12.10 2.38 16.20
C PRO A 83 -10.74 1.71 16.14
N PHE A 84 -9.79 2.32 15.41
CA PHE A 84 -8.43 1.82 15.32
C PHE A 84 -7.55 2.42 16.43
N TRP A 85 -7.55 3.74 16.66
CA TRP A 85 -6.51 4.42 17.46
C TRP A 85 -6.99 5.24 18.69
N GLY A 86 -8.29 5.33 18.96
CA GLY A 86 -8.80 6.00 20.18
C GLY A 86 -8.42 7.48 20.31
N ASN A 87 -8.39 7.99 21.56
CA ASN A 87 -7.87 9.34 21.88
C ASN A 87 -6.35 9.30 22.17
N ALA A 88 -5.62 8.40 21.52
CA ALA A 88 -4.21 8.17 21.85
C ALA A 88 -3.35 9.36 21.42
N SER A 89 -2.65 9.97 22.38
CA SER A 89 -1.52 10.86 22.10
C SER A 89 -0.28 10.00 21.83
N PHE A 90 0.22 10.02 20.60
CA PHE A 90 1.45 9.32 20.23
C PHE A 90 2.66 10.18 20.54
N ASP A 91 3.63 9.63 21.26
CA ASP A 91 4.96 10.25 21.35
C ASP A 91 5.75 10.05 20.04
N ALA A 92 6.88 10.76 19.92
CA ALA A 92 7.73 10.69 18.73
C ALA A 92 8.27 9.28 18.43
N ALA A 93 8.52 8.47 19.47
CA ALA A 93 9.03 7.11 19.30
C ALA A 93 7.94 6.17 18.76
N GLN A 94 6.69 6.33 19.21
CA GLN A 94 5.53 5.59 18.72
C GLN A 94 5.23 5.95 17.26
N ILE A 95 5.27 7.24 16.91
CA ILE A 95 5.11 7.70 15.52
C ILE A 95 6.22 7.10 14.63
N LEU A 96 7.48 7.18 15.08
CA LEU A 96 8.60 6.62 14.32
C LEU A 96 8.47 5.12 14.14
N SER A 97 8.10 4.38 15.18
CA SER A 97 7.84 2.93 15.11
C SER A 97 6.75 2.59 14.10
N MET A 98 5.67 3.38 14.07
CA MET A 98 4.57 3.22 13.14
C MET A 98 4.99 3.46 11.70
N VAL A 99 5.74 4.54 11.45
CA VAL A 99 6.30 4.87 10.13
C VAL A 99 7.25 3.77 9.65
N LEU A 100 8.19 3.31 10.50
CA LEU A 100 9.09 2.23 10.12
C LEU A 100 8.34 0.92 9.81
N SER A 101 7.30 0.60 10.58
CA SER A 101 6.58 -0.65 10.37
C SER A 101 5.70 -0.61 9.13
N ALA A 102 4.91 0.46 8.95
CA ALA A 102 3.93 0.58 7.88
C ALA A 102 4.50 1.12 6.57
N CYS A 103 5.57 1.92 6.59
CA CYS A 103 6.15 2.52 5.39
C CYS A 103 7.44 1.84 4.94
N LEU A 104 8.11 1.05 5.78
CA LEU A 104 9.33 0.33 5.39
C LEU A 104 9.12 -1.18 5.41
N VAL A 105 8.78 -1.75 6.56
CA VAL A 105 8.72 -3.21 6.72
C VAL A 105 7.58 -3.84 5.94
N ALA A 106 6.36 -3.31 6.11
CA ALA A 106 5.18 -3.86 5.44
C ALA A 106 5.30 -3.80 3.90
N PRO A 107 5.64 -2.67 3.26
CA PRO A 107 5.80 -2.62 1.81
C PRO A 107 6.88 -3.58 1.29
N ILE A 108 8.04 -3.68 1.97
CA ILE A 108 9.09 -4.61 1.56
C ILE A 108 8.59 -6.05 1.58
N LEU A 109 7.97 -6.47 2.69
CA LEU A 109 7.44 -7.82 2.84
C LEU A 109 6.34 -8.13 1.83
N GLU A 110 5.36 -7.23 1.71
CA GLU A 110 4.19 -7.42 0.87
C GLU A 110 4.56 -7.42 -0.60
N GLU A 111 5.43 -6.51 -1.06
CA GLU A 111 5.85 -6.47 -2.45
C GLU A 111 6.76 -7.64 -2.82
N ILE A 112 7.70 -8.05 -1.96
CA ILE A 112 8.50 -9.25 -2.20
C ILE A 112 7.60 -10.48 -2.30
N PHE A 113 6.67 -10.67 -1.37
CA PHE A 113 5.78 -11.83 -1.38
C PHE A 113 4.83 -11.80 -2.59
N CYS A 114 4.10 -10.70 -2.78
CA CYS A 114 3.07 -10.61 -3.80
C CYS A 114 3.68 -10.56 -5.21
N ARG A 115 4.71 -9.73 -5.44
CA ARG A 115 5.22 -9.46 -6.79
C ARG A 115 6.45 -10.32 -7.07
N GLY A 116 7.37 -10.38 -6.12
CA GLY A 116 8.61 -11.16 -6.22
C GLY A 116 8.37 -12.67 -6.24
N LEU A 117 7.39 -13.18 -5.49
CA LEU A 117 7.12 -14.63 -5.44
C LEU A 117 5.83 -15.00 -6.17
N VAL A 118 4.67 -14.54 -5.68
CA VAL A 118 3.35 -15.00 -6.17
C VAL A 118 3.13 -14.63 -7.64
N LEU A 119 3.26 -13.35 -8.00
CA LEU A 119 3.04 -12.90 -9.38
C LEU A 119 4.04 -13.53 -10.35
N ARG A 120 5.34 -13.53 -10.01
CA ARG A 120 6.37 -14.16 -10.84
C ARG A 120 6.07 -15.63 -11.08
N PHE A 121 5.73 -16.39 -10.04
CA PHE A 121 5.37 -17.79 -10.18
C PHE A 121 4.15 -17.96 -11.10
N LEU A 122 3.08 -17.19 -10.91
CA LEU A 122 1.86 -17.27 -11.72
C LEU A 122 2.10 -16.90 -13.19
N LEU A 123 3.01 -15.97 -13.48
CA LEU A 123 3.43 -15.61 -14.85
C LEU A 123 4.14 -16.76 -15.57
N THR A 124 4.75 -17.71 -14.86
CA THR A 124 5.31 -18.93 -15.49
C THR A 124 4.25 -19.96 -15.87
N LYS A 125 3.03 -19.84 -15.33
CA LYS A 125 1.95 -20.83 -15.47
C LYS A 125 0.75 -20.32 -16.26
N THR A 126 0.57 -19.01 -16.35
CA THR A 126 -0.65 -18.39 -16.89
C THR A 126 -0.33 -17.11 -17.66
N GLY A 127 -1.31 -16.60 -18.40
CA GLY A 127 -1.19 -15.30 -19.07
C GLY A 127 -1.18 -14.13 -18.07
N PRO A 128 -0.59 -12.97 -18.44
CA PRO A 128 -0.42 -11.82 -17.54
C PRO A 128 -1.69 -11.34 -16.83
N LEU A 129 -2.83 -11.29 -17.53
CA LEU A 129 -4.10 -10.84 -16.96
C LEU A 129 -4.58 -11.78 -15.84
N VAL A 130 -4.46 -13.09 -16.05
CA VAL A 130 -4.85 -14.10 -15.06
C VAL A 130 -3.90 -14.08 -13.88
N ALA A 131 -2.59 -13.99 -14.14
CA ALA A 131 -1.58 -13.92 -13.09
C ALA A 131 -1.77 -12.70 -12.16
N ILE A 132 -2.02 -11.52 -12.74
CA ILE A 132 -2.28 -10.28 -11.98
C ILE A 132 -3.59 -10.40 -11.20
N GLY A 133 -4.66 -10.92 -11.81
CA GLY A 133 -5.94 -11.10 -11.10
C GLY A 133 -5.85 -12.05 -9.90
N LEU A 134 -5.17 -13.18 -10.07
CA LEU A 134 -4.96 -14.15 -8.98
C LEU A 134 -4.06 -13.58 -7.88
N GLN A 135 -2.98 -12.88 -8.25
CA GLN A 135 -2.14 -12.21 -7.25
C GLN A 135 -2.90 -11.11 -6.49
N ALA A 136 -3.73 -10.32 -7.18
CA ALA A 136 -4.57 -9.30 -6.56
C ALA A 136 -5.57 -9.91 -5.57
N ALA A 137 -6.11 -11.09 -5.87
CA ALA A 137 -6.96 -11.84 -4.94
C ALA A 137 -6.17 -12.30 -3.70
N VAL A 138 -4.92 -12.75 -3.84
CA VAL A 138 -4.06 -13.07 -2.69
C VAL A 138 -3.80 -11.84 -1.83
N PHE A 139 -3.50 -10.69 -2.46
CA PHE A 139 -3.29 -9.43 -1.74
C PHE A 139 -4.54 -8.99 -0.96
N LEU A 140 -5.72 -9.09 -1.59
CA LEU A 140 -7.01 -8.87 -0.95
C LEU A 140 -7.18 -9.76 0.29
N LEU A 141 -6.93 -11.07 0.16
CA LEU A 141 -7.10 -12.02 1.27
C LEU A 141 -6.17 -11.75 2.45
N MET A 142 -4.92 -11.35 2.18
CA MET A 142 -3.95 -10.95 3.22
C MET A 142 -4.43 -9.76 4.05
N HIS A 143 -5.20 -8.85 3.44
CA HIS A 143 -5.75 -7.67 4.11
C HIS A 143 -7.12 -7.92 4.72
N ALA A 144 -7.97 -8.70 4.03
CA ALA A 144 -9.32 -9.05 4.45
C ALA A 144 -9.34 -9.77 5.81
N ILE A 145 -8.32 -10.59 6.11
CA ILE A 145 -8.22 -11.31 7.39
C ILE A 145 -8.07 -10.38 8.61
N VAL A 146 -7.72 -9.11 8.39
CA VAL A 146 -7.52 -8.08 9.44
C VAL A 146 -8.71 -7.11 9.52
N LEU A 147 -9.66 -7.18 8.59
CA LEU A 147 -10.82 -6.27 8.56
C LEU A 147 -11.97 -6.80 9.44
N PHE A 148 -12.31 -6.04 10.48
CA PHE A 148 -13.46 -6.32 11.37
C PHE A 148 -14.80 -5.79 10.82
N ASP A 149 -14.78 -5.04 9.72
CA ASP A 149 -15.93 -4.39 9.09
C ASP A 149 -15.98 -4.76 7.59
N ALA A 150 -16.93 -5.63 7.25
CA ALA A 150 -17.06 -6.31 5.96
C ALA A 150 -17.76 -5.46 4.87
N GLN A 151 -17.39 -4.20 4.73
CA GLN A 151 -17.92 -3.35 3.66
C GLN A 151 -17.43 -3.82 2.28
N ALA A 152 -18.36 -4.15 1.39
CA ALA A 152 -18.07 -4.60 0.02
C ALA A 152 -17.15 -3.63 -0.76
N SER A 153 -17.32 -2.32 -0.55
CA SER A 153 -16.51 -1.28 -1.18
C SER A 153 -15.01 -1.39 -0.83
N ARG A 154 -14.67 -1.84 0.39
CA ARG A 154 -13.26 -2.06 0.80
C ARG A 154 -12.63 -3.26 0.12
N PHE A 155 -13.39 -4.35 -0.07
CA PHE A 155 -12.85 -5.52 -0.79
C PHE A 155 -12.55 -5.19 -2.25
N VAL A 156 -13.44 -4.42 -2.91
CA VAL A 156 -13.21 -3.95 -4.28
C VAL A 156 -11.98 -3.05 -4.36
N GLN A 157 -11.86 -2.09 -3.44
CA GLN A 157 -10.69 -1.20 -3.35
C GLN A 157 -9.39 -2.00 -3.20
N LEU A 158 -9.31 -2.90 -2.21
CA LEU A 158 -8.11 -3.71 -1.96
C LEU A 158 -7.73 -4.60 -3.15
N PHE A 159 -8.73 -5.19 -3.82
CA PHE A 159 -8.48 -5.95 -5.04
C PHE A 159 -7.89 -5.07 -6.14
N LEU A 160 -8.47 -3.89 -6.38
CA LEU A 160 -7.98 -2.96 -7.39
C LEU A 160 -6.59 -2.39 -7.06
N THR A 161 -6.27 -2.18 -5.78
CA THR A 161 -4.90 -1.85 -5.33
C THR A 161 -3.95 -2.99 -5.68
N GLY A 162 -4.36 -4.24 -5.41
CA GLY A 162 -3.62 -5.43 -5.82
C GLY A 162 -3.33 -5.45 -7.33
N VAL A 163 -4.34 -5.19 -8.15
CA VAL A 163 -4.24 -5.09 -9.62
C VAL A 163 -3.28 -3.97 -10.03
N PHE A 164 -3.42 -2.77 -9.48
CA PHE A 164 -2.58 -1.61 -9.82
C PHE A 164 -1.10 -1.91 -9.63
N PHE A 165 -0.72 -2.37 -8.44
CA PHE A 165 0.67 -2.71 -8.15
C PHE A 165 1.14 -3.96 -8.92
N GLY A 166 0.23 -4.89 -9.23
CA GLY A 166 0.52 -6.02 -10.12
C GLY A 166 0.86 -5.57 -11.55
N VAL A 167 0.09 -4.63 -12.12
CA VAL A 167 0.37 -4.02 -13.43
C VAL A 167 1.66 -3.21 -13.38
N LEU A 168 1.85 -2.39 -12.33
CA LEU A 168 3.06 -1.59 -12.12
C LEU A 168 4.31 -2.47 -12.15
N PHE A 169 4.30 -3.57 -11.40
CA PHE A 169 5.41 -4.52 -11.39
C PHE A 169 5.56 -5.25 -12.73
N TYR A 170 4.48 -5.74 -13.32
CA TYR A 170 4.53 -6.46 -14.60
C TYR A 170 5.14 -5.61 -15.72
N LYS A 171 4.81 -4.31 -15.75
CA LYS A 171 5.32 -3.39 -16.76
C LYS A 171 6.70 -2.83 -16.46
N SER A 172 6.97 -2.48 -15.20
CA SER A 172 8.26 -1.90 -14.81
C SER A 172 9.35 -2.96 -14.60
N GLY A 173 8.99 -4.21 -14.32
CA GLY A 173 9.92 -5.26 -13.90
C GLY A 173 10.70 -4.93 -12.62
N SER A 174 10.30 -3.91 -11.85
CA SER A 174 11.06 -3.40 -10.70
C SER A 174 10.28 -3.60 -9.40
N LEU A 175 10.86 -4.38 -8.49
CA LEU A 175 10.37 -4.46 -7.11
C LEU A 175 10.63 -3.15 -6.37
N VAL A 176 11.74 -2.47 -6.65
CA VAL A 176 12.07 -1.20 -6.00
C VAL A 176 11.00 -0.14 -6.27
N LEU A 177 10.51 -0.06 -7.51
CA LEU A 177 9.41 0.87 -7.85
C LEU A 177 8.16 0.57 -7.02
N ALA A 178 7.75 -0.69 -6.99
CA ALA A 178 6.56 -1.11 -6.25
C ALA A 178 6.70 -0.80 -4.75
N ILE A 179 7.86 -1.11 -4.16
CA ILE A 179 8.16 -0.82 -2.75
C ILE A 179 8.10 0.70 -2.50
N VAL A 180 8.78 1.52 -3.31
CA VAL A 180 8.82 2.98 -3.10
C VAL A 180 7.44 3.61 -3.23
N VAL A 181 6.67 3.23 -4.25
CA VAL A 181 5.31 3.76 -4.47
C VAL A 181 4.37 3.33 -3.33
N HIS A 182 4.47 2.09 -2.86
CA HIS A 182 3.68 1.59 -1.72
C HIS A 182 4.11 2.26 -0.41
N SER A 183 5.41 2.39 -0.15
CA SER A 183 5.94 3.14 1.00
C SER A 183 5.45 4.58 1.03
N ALA A 184 5.42 5.26 -0.11
CA ALA A 184 4.91 6.62 -0.23
C ALA A 184 3.39 6.69 0.01
N TRP A 185 2.63 5.74 -0.54
CA TRP A 185 1.19 5.62 -0.28
C TRP A 185 0.90 5.50 1.21
N ASN A 186 1.61 4.61 1.91
CA ASN A 186 1.44 4.40 3.35
C ASN A 186 1.90 5.62 4.15
N PHE A 187 2.99 6.27 3.75
CA PHE A 187 3.50 7.46 4.41
C PHE A 187 2.52 8.63 4.33
N VAL A 188 1.98 8.90 3.13
CA VAL A 188 0.93 9.92 2.95
C VAL A 188 -0.25 9.55 3.84
N THR A 189 -0.73 8.31 3.80
CA THR A 189 -1.86 7.86 4.65
C THR A 189 -1.59 8.10 6.15
N ILE A 190 -0.39 7.80 6.66
CA ILE A 190 -0.02 8.06 8.05
C ILE A 190 0.03 9.55 8.37
N LEU A 191 0.67 10.37 7.54
CA LEU A 191 0.74 11.82 7.75
C LEU A 191 -0.65 12.43 7.84
N LEU A 192 -1.53 11.99 6.95
CA LEU A 192 -2.90 12.41 6.91
C LEU A 192 -3.63 12.01 8.20
N ILE A 193 -3.54 10.75 8.63
CA ILE A 193 -4.12 10.30 9.91
C ILE A 193 -3.61 11.13 11.10
N LEU A 194 -2.31 11.40 11.18
CA LEU A 194 -1.71 12.20 12.26
C LEU A 194 -2.19 13.66 12.22
N ALA A 195 -2.35 14.24 11.03
CA ALA A 195 -2.90 15.58 10.87
C ALA A 195 -4.34 15.65 11.40
N LEU A 196 -5.16 14.61 11.16
CA LEU A 196 -6.54 14.55 11.67
C LEU A 196 -6.62 14.33 13.17
N ALA A 197 -5.73 13.50 13.72
CA ALA A 197 -5.69 13.23 15.16
C ALA A 197 -5.39 14.48 16.01
N SER A 198 -4.87 15.55 15.41
CA SER A 198 -4.57 16.81 16.11
C SER A 198 -5.72 17.82 16.13
N MET A 199 -6.85 17.54 15.46
CA MET A 199 -8.04 18.39 15.44
C MET A 199 -8.95 18.17 16.68
N PRO A 200 -9.67 19.20 17.16
CA PRO A 200 -10.58 19.07 18.31
C PRO A 200 -11.69 18.05 18.05
N THR A 201 -11.88 17.13 19.00
CA THR A 201 -12.86 16.04 18.89
C THR A 201 -14.30 16.55 19.02
N VAL A 202 -15.16 16.14 18.08
CA VAL A 202 -16.62 16.16 18.28
C VAL A 202 -17.04 14.76 18.77
N ALA A 203 -18.17 14.67 19.50
CA ALA A 203 -18.59 13.41 20.11
C ALA A 203 -18.98 12.40 19.03
N ALA A 204 -18.26 11.28 18.96
CA ALA A 204 -18.53 10.21 18.01
C ALA A 204 -19.96 9.66 18.18
N ASN A 205 -20.80 9.92 17.19
CA ASN A 205 -22.02 9.17 16.94
C ASN A 205 -21.73 8.10 15.86
N GLU A 206 -22.59 7.10 15.73
CA GLU A 206 -22.56 6.25 14.53
C GLU A 206 -22.63 7.16 13.29
N LEU A 207 -21.78 6.87 12.28
CA LEU A 207 -21.86 7.55 10.99
C LEU A 207 -23.30 7.50 10.53
N SER A 208 -23.90 8.66 10.35
CA SER A 208 -25.21 8.77 9.74
C SER A 208 -25.18 8.07 8.37
N LEU A 209 -26.34 7.58 7.93
CA LEU A 209 -26.48 6.92 6.63
C LEU A 209 -25.88 7.77 5.49
N ASP A 210 -25.97 9.10 5.61
CA ASP A 210 -25.45 10.03 4.61
C ASP A 210 -23.92 10.13 4.66
N GLU A 211 -23.31 10.17 5.84
CA GLU A 211 -21.86 10.13 5.98
C GLU A 211 -21.27 8.79 5.46
N GLN A 212 -21.97 7.66 5.69
CA GLN A 212 -21.55 6.35 5.17
C GLN A 212 -21.65 6.29 3.63
N LYS A 213 -22.71 6.86 3.04
CA LYS A 213 -22.83 6.99 1.58
C LYS A 213 -21.69 7.82 1.01
N ILE A 214 -21.32 8.92 1.65
CA ILE A 214 -20.25 9.78 1.14
C ILE A 214 -18.89 9.10 1.28
N ALA A 215 -18.61 8.42 2.39
CA ALA A 215 -17.39 7.62 2.54
C ALA A 215 -17.27 6.53 1.46
N ASN A 216 -18.39 5.90 1.09
CA ASN A 216 -18.43 4.96 -0.03
C ASN A 216 -18.24 5.62 -1.40
N SER A 217 -18.74 6.85 -1.59
CA SER A 217 -18.50 7.63 -2.82
C SER A 217 -17.02 7.96 -3.00
N ILE A 218 -16.31 8.34 -1.93
CA ILE A 218 -14.87 8.60 -1.99
C ILE A 218 -14.08 7.35 -2.35
N ARG A 219 -14.38 6.22 -1.70
CA ARG A 219 -13.76 4.93 -2.05
C ARG A 219 -14.05 4.54 -3.50
N SER A 220 -15.22 4.89 -4.03
CA SER A 220 -15.55 4.66 -5.43
C SER A 220 -14.67 5.49 -6.37
N VAL A 221 -14.36 6.74 -6.03
CA VAL A 221 -13.41 7.59 -6.79
C VAL A 221 -12.01 6.96 -6.78
N GLU A 222 -11.56 6.46 -5.63
CA GLU A 222 -10.28 5.75 -5.51
C GLU A 222 -10.23 4.50 -6.38
N CYS A 223 -11.29 3.67 -6.35
CA CYS A 223 -11.43 2.50 -7.20
C CYS A 223 -11.34 2.86 -8.69
N ILE A 224 -12.04 3.91 -9.12
CA ILE A 224 -12.04 4.38 -10.51
C ILE A 224 -10.63 4.80 -10.92
N ALA A 225 -9.92 5.54 -10.09
CA ALA A 225 -8.58 5.98 -10.40
C ALA A 225 -7.55 4.85 -10.41
N LEU A 226 -7.65 3.89 -9.49
CA LEU A 226 -6.83 2.67 -9.53
C LEU A 226 -7.04 1.90 -10.84
N ALA A 227 -8.29 1.80 -11.30
CA ALA A 227 -8.61 1.17 -12.58
C ALA A 227 -8.05 1.97 -13.78
N ILE A 228 -8.24 3.30 -13.81
CA ILE A 228 -7.70 4.17 -14.87
C ILE A 228 -6.18 4.12 -14.89
N GLY A 229 -5.53 4.25 -13.73
CA GLY A 229 -4.07 4.15 -13.58
C GLY A 229 -3.54 2.81 -14.06
N SER A 230 -4.22 1.72 -13.72
CA SER A 230 -3.88 0.38 -14.21
C SER A 230 -3.98 0.29 -15.74
N ILE A 231 -5.05 0.83 -16.34
CA ILE A 231 -5.22 0.85 -17.81
C ILE A 231 -4.16 1.73 -18.48
N PHE A 232 -3.83 2.88 -17.88
CA PHE A 232 -2.82 3.78 -18.38
C PHE A 232 -1.43 3.14 -18.38
N LEU A 233 -1.01 2.57 -17.24
CA LEU A 233 0.22 1.79 -17.09
C LEU A 233 0.25 0.61 -18.07
N TRP A 234 -0.90 -0.05 -18.28
CA TRP A 234 -1.00 -1.17 -19.21
C TRP A 234 -0.72 -0.76 -20.67
N LYS A 235 -1.20 0.43 -21.08
CA LYS A 235 -1.20 0.88 -22.48
C LYS A 235 -0.03 1.78 -22.87
N TYR A 236 0.46 2.63 -21.97
CA TYR A 236 1.27 3.79 -22.33
C TYR A 236 2.61 3.83 -21.61
N GLU A 237 2.65 3.48 -20.33
CA GLU A 237 3.90 3.55 -19.58
C GLU A 237 4.77 2.33 -19.90
N PHE A 238 6.04 2.57 -20.25
CA PHE A 238 7.05 1.58 -20.67
C PHE A 238 6.99 1.04 -22.11
N LYS A 239 6.13 1.58 -22.99
CA LYS A 239 6.30 1.35 -24.45
C LYS A 239 7.61 2.01 -24.92
N GLY A 240 8.60 1.20 -25.32
CA GLY A 240 9.88 1.68 -25.87
C GLY A 240 11.11 1.48 -24.99
N MET A 241 11.05 0.63 -23.96
CA MET A 241 12.22 0.24 -23.16
C MET A 241 12.69 -1.21 -23.39
N GLU A 242 12.30 -1.80 -24.53
CA GLU A 242 12.87 -3.05 -25.03
C GLU A 242 14.24 -2.81 -25.69
#